data_AF-S7QJF9-F1
#
_entry.id   AF-S7QJF9-F1
#
_cell.length_a   1.000
_cell.length_b   1.000
_cell.length_c   1.000
_cell.angle_alpha   90.00
_cell.angle_beta   90.00
_cell.angle_gamma   90.00
#
_symmetry.space_group_name_H-M   'P 1'
#
loop_
_entity.id
_entity.type
_entity.pdbx_description
1 polymer ?
#
loop_
_entity_poly.entity_id
_entity_poly.type
_entity_poly.pdbx_seq_one_letter_code
_entity_poly.pdbx_strand_id
1 'polypeptide(L)'
;MTTDRNSRLFADLIRNASIWYGNLAPNRNVVRVGEYGTMNKETGIFQSEGNIYDDNFIDLDVSSHHPLKQCSPEDNLVVVSRGGRRMDANFNMQVEGLPEFANCTVKGRWIFDNRRGAVVVLHKPVEWIIEKKDNLHSKVAKALEGKLLVTSLMACPMYALLLTESASRGAEAAVGLSLNEVGGSVSGKWQEFATNGMWRTAGGNGKFTFHPLYTLEKVGKVHRFKNLFSKIRGPEELEDKADEEFELKSYPPPWNVLDDNGEEILDEDEGDNNEVNSLRWHSYLYLLSNSTQDDT
;
A
#
# COMPACT_ATOMS: atom_id res chain seq x y z
N MET A 1 5.84 13.76 -17.86
CA MET A 1 7.16 13.38 -17.31
C MET A 1 7.27 13.64 -15.80
N THR A 2 6.78 14.76 -15.23
CA THR A 2 6.76 14.98 -13.77
C THR A 2 5.76 14.11 -12.99
N THR A 3 4.66 13.71 -13.62
CA THR A 3 3.60 12.90 -13.00
C THR A 3 4.06 11.50 -12.61
N ASP A 4 5.00 10.93 -13.37
CA ASP A 4 5.43 9.54 -13.22
C ASP A 4 6.41 9.39 -12.04
N ARG A 5 7.35 10.33 -11.88
CA ARG A 5 8.25 10.39 -10.71
C ARG A 5 7.50 10.63 -9.40
N ASN A 6 6.49 11.50 -9.42
CA ASN A 6 5.65 11.73 -8.25
C ASN A 6 4.84 10.49 -7.85
N SER A 7 4.43 9.67 -8.82
CA SER A 7 3.74 8.41 -8.54
C SER A 7 4.67 7.41 -7.85
N ARG A 8 5.92 7.31 -8.31
CA ARG A 8 6.96 6.50 -7.66
C ARG A 8 7.23 6.92 -6.23
N LEU A 9 7.51 8.20 -6.00
CA LEU A 9 7.78 8.72 -4.66
C LEU A 9 6.58 8.53 -3.72
N PHE A 10 5.36 8.78 -4.21
CA PHE A 10 4.15 8.56 -3.42
C PHE A 10 4.01 7.08 -3.01
N ALA A 11 4.20 6.16 -3.96
CA ALA A 11 4.15 4.73 -3.67
C ALA A 11 5.18 4.32 -2.61
N ASP A 12 6.41 4.83 -2.71
CA ASP A 12 7.50 4.59 -1.76
C ASP A 12 7.17 5.13 -0.35
N LEU A 13 6.75 6.40 -0.25
CA LEU A 13 6.43 7.03 1.02
C LEU A 13 5.29 6.31 1.76
N ILE A 14 4.25 5.87 1.04
CA ILE A 14 3.13 5.11 1.61
C ILE A 14 3.56 3.68 1.98
N ARG A 15 4.41 3.04 1.16
CA ARG A 15 4.94 1.69 1.45
C ARG A 15 5.93 1.67 2.61
N ASN A 16 6.60 2.78 2.88
CA ASN A 16 7.48 2.93 4.04
C ASN A 16 6.71 3.21 5.34
N ALA A 17 5.50 3.78 5.22
CA ALA A 17 4.61 4.04 6.36
C ALA A 17 3.62 2.90 6.65
N SER A 18 3.43 1.99 5.71
CA SER A 18 2.43 0.92 5.79
C SER A 18 2.82 -0.32 4.97
N ILE A 19 1.99 -1.35 4.94
CA ILE A 19 2.20 -2.51 4.05
C ILE A 19 1.76 -2.24 2.60
N TRP A 20 1.10 -1.11 2.35
CA TRP A 20 0.40 -0.80 1.11
C TRP A 20 1.27 -0.04 0.12
N TYR A 21 1.05 -0.31 -1.16
CA TYR A 21 1.48 0.56 -2.25
C TYR A 21 0.42 1.63 -2.50
N GLY A 22 0.85 2.89 -2.53
CA GLY A 22 -0.02 4.03 -2.84
C GLY A 22 -0.19 4.24 -4.35
N ASN A 23 -1.44 4.36 -4.80
CA ASN A 23 -1.77 4.76 -6.17
C ASN A 23 -2.12 6.26 -6.23
N LEU A 24 -1.23 7.09 -6.75
CA LEU A 24 -1.45 8.54 -6.85
C LEU A 24 -2.51 8.93 -7.90
N ALA A 25 -2.94 7.99 -8.76
CA ALA A 25 -3.98 8.23 -9.78
C ALA A 25 -5.04 7.10 -9.83
N PRO A 26 -5.84 6.91 -8.77
CA PRO A 26 -6.81 5.81 -8.67
C PRO A 26 -7.90 5.83 -9.75
N ASN A 27 -8.12 6.98 -10.39
CA ASN A 27 -9.07 7.18 -11.47
C ASN A 27 -8.54 6.80 -12.86
N ARG A 28 -7.22 6.67 -13.03
CA ARG A 28 -6.58 6.36 -14.31
C ARG A 28 -6.02 4.96 -14.35
N ASN A 29 -5.43 4.52 -13.25
CA ASN A 29 -4.91 3.17 -13.12
C ASN A 29 -5.76 2.38 -12.14
N VAL A 30 -6.66 1.56 -12.68
CA VAL A 30 -7.55 0.71 -11.89
C VAL A 30 -6.86 -0.62 -11.68
N VAL A 31 -6.50 -0.91 -10.43
CA VAL A 31 -5.94 -2.20 -10.01
C VAL A 31 -7.05 -3.07 -9.44
N ARG A 32 -6.98 -4.39 -9.63
CA ARG A 32 -7.92 -5.37 -9.07
C ARG A 32 -7.20 -6.47 -8.30
N VAL A 33 -7.87 -7.05 -7.30
CA VAL A 33 -7.36 -8.23 -6.58
C VAL A 33 -7.22 -9.39 -7.55
N GLY A 34 -6.12 -10.14 -7.42
CA GLY A 34 -5.77 -11.24 -8.32
C GLY A 34 -5.05 -10.82 -9.60
N GLU A 35 -4.89 -9.52 -9.87
CA GLU A 35 -4.08 -9.09 -11.01
C GLU A 35 -2.62 -9.47 -10.82
N TYR A 36 -1.99 -9.94 -11.89
CA TYR A 36 -0.57 -10.26 -11.91
C TYR A 36 0.16 -9.44 -12.96
N GLY A 37 1.45 -9.22 -12.74
CA GLY A 37 2.27 -8.43 -13.66
C GLY A 37 3.60 -7.99 -13.08
N THR A 38 4.02 -6.78 -13.43
CA THR A 38 5.32 -6.22 -13.02
C THR A 38 5.18 -4.79 -12.50
N MET A 39 6.12 -4.37 -11.65
CA MET A 39 6.22 -2.99 -11.17
C MET A 39 7.21 -2.23 -12.06
N ASN A 40 6.79 -1.14 -12.67
CA ASN A 40 7.71 -0.28 -13.42
C ASN A 40 8.60 0.50 -12.43
N LYS A 41 9.91 0.23 -12.48
CA LYS A 41 10.90 0.83 -11.57
C LYS A 41 10.99 2.35 -11.69
N GLU A 42 10.78 2.92 -12.87
CA GLU A 42 10.92 4.36 -13.12
C GLU A 42 9.70 5.15 -12.67
N THR A 43 8.50 4.56 -12.80
CA THR A 43 7.23 5.25 -12.54
C THR A 43 6.55 4.82 -11.24
N GLY A 44 6.95 3.70 -10.66
CA GLY A 44 6.28 3.09 -9.50
C GLY A 44 4.85 2.66 -9.76
N ILE A 45 4.50 2.45 -11.03
CA ILE A 45 3.18 2.03 -11.46
C ILE A 45 3.19 0.53 -11.72
N PHE A 46 2.24 -0.19 -11.10
CA PHE A 46 1.96 -1.59 -11.40
C PHE A 46 1.37 -1.73 -12.82
N GLN A 47 1.97 -2.61 -13.62
CA GLN A 47 1.58 -2.92 -14.99
C GLN A 47 0.95 -4.32 -15.00
N SER A 48 -0.38 -4.36 -15.11
CA SER A 48 -1.16 -5.59 -15.15
C SER A 48 -0.95 -6.32 -16.48
N GLU A 49 -0.75 -7.63 -16.40
CA GLU A 49 -0.63 -8.56 -17.53
C GLU A 49 -1.86 -9.49 -17.66
N GLY A 50 -2.67 -9.58 -16.61
CA GLY A 50 -3.87 -10.40 -16.54
C GLY A 50 -4.36 -10.55 -15.10
N ASN A 51 -5.39 -11.38 -14.88
CA ASN A 51 -5.90 -11.70 -13.55
C ASN A 51 -6.00 -13.22 -13.36
N ILE A 52 -5.65 -13.72 -12.17
CA ILE A 52 -5.74 -15.16 -11.85
C ILE A 52 -7.17 -15.71 -11.84
N TYR A 53 -8.17 -14.82 -11.77
CA TYR A 53 -9.59 -15.16 -11.84
C TYR A 53 -10.16 -15.09 -13.26
N ASP A 54 -9.36 -14.75 -14.27
CA ASP A 54 -9.81 -14.77 -15.66
C ASP A 54 -9.94 -16.21 -16.18
N ASP A 55 -10.98 -16.50 -16.97
CA ASP A 55 -11.29 -17.84 -17.50
C ASP A 55 -10.12 -18.49 -18.28
N ASN A 56 -9.24 -17.66 -18.83
CA ASN A 56 -8.11 -18.09 -19.68
C ASN A 56 -6.78 -18.21 -18.93
N PHE A 57 -6.74 -18.00 -17.61
CA PHE A 57 -5.48 -17.98 -16.87
C PHE A 57 -4.84 -19.37 -16.81
N ILE A 58 -5.55 -20.36 -16.24
CA ILE A 58 -5.15 -21.76 -16.21
C ILE A 58 -6.40 -22.65 -16.18
N ASP A 59 -6.27 -23.92 -16.57
CA ASP A 59 -7.31 -24.94 -16.39
C ASP A 59 -7.38 -25.41 -14.92
N LEU A 60 -7.85 -24.50 -14.07
CA LEU A 60 -8.13 -24.68 -12.65
C LEU A 60 -9.18 -23.64 -12.24
N ASP A 61 -10.18 -24.07 -11.47
CA ASP A 61 -11.08 -23.14 -10.80
C ASP A 61 -10.37 -22.46 -9.63
N VAL A 62 -9.73 -21.32 -9.91
CA VAL A 62 -9.01 -20.53 -8.90
C VAL A 62 -9.97 -20.01 -7.82
N SER A 63 -11.20 -19.65 -8.19
CA SER A 63 -12.20 -19.08 -7.28
C SER A 63 -12.61 -20.05 -6.17
N SER A 64 -12.67 -21.36 -6.44
CA SER A 64 -12.97 -22.34 -5.38
C SER A 64 -11.80 -22.59 -4.43
N HIS A 65 -10.56 -22.49 -4.92
CA HIS A 65 -9.37 -22.74 -4.11
C HIS A 65 -8.95 -21.50 -3.30
N HIS A 66 -9.06 -20.32 -3.91
CA HIS A 66 -8.57 -19.03 -3.43
C HIS A 66 -9.65 -17.96 -3.59
N PRO A 67 -10.79 -18.06 -2.86
CA PRO A 67 -11.89 -17.12 -3.03
C PRO A 67 -11.51 -15.71 -2.61
N LEU A 68 -12.20 -14.72 -3.19
CA LEU A 68 -12.13 -13.35 -2.74
C LEU A 68 -13.00 -13.15 -1.50
N LYS A 69 -12.45 -12.49 -0.48
CA LYS A 69 -13.20 -12.06 0.69
C LYS A 69 -13.23 -10.54 0.77
N GLN A 70 -14.44 -10.04 0.96
CA GLN A 70 -14.69 -8.65 1.34
C GLN A 70 -14.66 -8.54 2.87
N CYS A 71 -13.83 -7.66 3.40
CA CYS A 71 -13.79 -7.35 4.83
C CYS A 71 -14.87 -6.35 5.23
N SER A 72 -15.10 -6.21 6.53
CA SER A 72 -16.01 -5.19 7.05
C SER A 72 -15.52 -3.78 6.69
N PRO A 73 -16.41 -2.86 6.26
CA PRO A 73 -16.02 -1.48 5.99
C PRO A 73 -15.49 -0.80 7.26
N GLU A 74 -14.42 -0.03 7.12
CA GLU A 74 -13.94 0.86 8.17
C GLU A 74 -14.60 2.25 8.04
N ASP A 75 -14.61 3.05 9.10
CA ASP A 75 -15.15 4.42 9.00
C ASP A 75 -14.23 5.33 8.18
N ASN A 76 -12.96 5.37 8.57
CA ASN A 76 -11.92 6.14 7.88
C ASN A 76 -10.57 5.43 8.04
N LEU A 77 -9.78 5.39 6.97
CA LEU A 77 -8.39 4.94 7.02
C LEU A 77 -7.49 6.11 6.67
N VAL A 78 -6.47 6.37 7.49
CA VAL A 78 -5.46 7.38 7.19
C VAL A 78 -4.05 6.83 7.28
N VAL A 79 -3.28 7.04 6.22
CA VAL A 79 -1.85 6.73 6.14
C VAL A 79 -1.08 8.02 5.94
N VAL A 80 -0.04 8.24 6.74
CA VAL A 80 0.81 9.43 6.68
C VAL A 80 2.26 8.95 6.59
N SER A 81 3.01 9.50 5.63
CA SER A 81 4.42 9.17 5.50
C SER A 81 5.25 9.65 6.70
N ARG A 82 6.47 9.13 6.83
CA ARG A 82 7.46 9.65 7.78
C ARG A 82 7.68 11.15 7.55
N GLY A 83 7.97 11.88 8.62
CA GLY A 83 8.11 13.35 8.62
C GLY A 83 6.80 14.11 8.87
N GLY A 84 5.65 13.50 8.59
CA GLY A 84 4.34 14.07 8.93
C GLY A 84 4.02 13.87 10.41
N ARG A 85 3.99 14.97 11.18
CA ARG A 85 3.47 14.99 12.55
C ARG A 85 2.03 15.45 12.51
N ARG A 86 1.15 14.63 13.07
CA ARG A 86 -0.26 14.99 13.24
C ARG A 86 -0.37 16.04 14.35
N MET A 87 -1.06 17.14 14.07
CA MET A 87 -1.24 18.23 15.04
C MET A 87 -2.46 18.00 15.94
N ASP A 88 -3.52 17.41 15.39
CA ASP A 88 -4.77 17.17 16.13
C ASP A 88 -4.86 15.71 16.57
N ALA A 89 -5.05 15.44 17.86
CA ALA A 89 -5.05 14.06 18.39
C ALA A 89 -6.16 13.16 17.80
N ASN A 90 -7.27 13.72 17.30
CA ASN A 90 -8.45 12.98 16.84
C ASN A 90 -9.00 13.50 15.50
N PHE A 91 -9.56 12.60 14.66
CA PHE A 91 -10.11 12.93 13.32
C PHE A 91 -11.37 13.81 13.34
N ASN A 92 -11.80 14.22 14.55
CA ASN A 92 -13.05 14.91 14.82
C ASN A 92 -12.86 16.19 15.67
N MET A 93 -11.63 16.58 16.06
CA MET A 93 -11.38 17.85 16.76
C MET A 93 -11.28 19.03 15.80
N GLN A 94 -11.74 20.22 16.21
CA GLN A 94 -11.63 21.43 15.40
C GLN A 94 -10.19 21.64 14.95
N VAL A 95 -9.99 21.86 13.65
CA VAL A 95 -8.68 22.22 13.13
C VAL A 95 -8.42 23.67 13.54
N GLU A 96 -7.63 23.88 14.59
CA GLU A 96 -7.37 25.21 15.13
C GLU A 96 -6.78 26.14 14.07
N GLY A 97 -7.38 27.33 13.92
CA GLY A 97 -6.91 28.34 12.97
C GLY A 97 -7.42 28.19 11.53
N LEU A 98 -8.22 27.17 11.22
CA LEU A 98 -8.84 27.00 9.90
C LEU A 98 -10.37 26.86 10.01
N PRO A 99 -11.12 27.98 10.07
CA PRO A 99 -12.57 27.98 10.28
C PRO A 99 -13.37 27.24 9.21
N GLU A 100 -12.85 27.14 7.98
CA GLU A 100 -13.52 26.40 6.89
C GLU A 100 -13.80 24.93 7.24
N PHE A 101 -12.92 24.28 8.01
CA PHE A 101 -13.03 22.87 8.40
C PHE A 101 -13.93 22.64 9.61
N ALA A 102 -14.48 23.69 10.23
CA ALA A 102 -15.27 23.59 11.46
C ALA A 102 -16.47 22.62 11.31
N ASN A 103 -17.08 22.59 10.12
CA ASN A 103 -18.25 21.80 9.80
C ASN A 103 -17.92 20.49 9.04
N CYS A 104 -16.66 20.07 8.99
CA CYS A 104 -16.28 18.80 8.37
C CYS A 104 -16.47 17.63 9.35
N THR A 105 -17.04 16.53 8.83
CA THR A 105 -17.26 15.28 9.56
C THR A 105 -15.95 14.52 9.74
N VAL A 106 -15.13 14.47 8.70
CA VAL A 106 -13.77 13.91 8.76
C VAL A 106 -12.81 15.08 8.62
N LYS A 107 -11.81 15.19 9.49
CA LYS A 107 -10.79 16.25 9.37
C LYS A 107 -9.43 15.80 9.90
N GLY A 108 -8.38 16.24 9.25
CA GLY A 108 -7.03 15.99 9.68
C GLY A 108 -6.11 17.14 9.31
N ARG A 109 -5.09 17.37 10.15
CA ARG A 109 -4.04 18.37 9.96
C ARG A 109 -2.69 17.75 10.27
N TRP A 110 -1.73 18.04 9.41
CA TRP A 110 -0.38 17.54 9.47
C TRP A 110 0.62 18.65 9.22
N ILE A 111 1.74 18.58 9.93
CA ILE A 111 2.93 19.37 9.63
C ILE A 111 4.02 18.39 9.22
N PHE A 112 4.60 18.64 8.06
CA PHE A 112 5.77 17.96 7.55
C PHE A 112 7.00 18.81 7.86
N ASP A 113 8.12 18.13 8.07
CA ASP A 113 9.42 18.76 8.08
C ASP A 113 9.79 19.29 6.69
N ASN A 114 11.07 19.62 6.48
CA ASN A 114 11.54 20.15 5.20
C ASN A 114 11.56 19.12 4.05
N ARG A 115 11.23 17.86 4.31
CA ARG A 115 11.18 16.78 3.33
C ARG A 115 9.80 16.62 2.73
N ARG A 116 9.74 15.89 1.62
CA ARG A 116 8.46 15.55 0.99
C ARG A 116 7.79 14.42 1.76
N GLY A 117 6.55 14.68 2.18
CA GLY A 117 5.64 13.72 2.74
C GLY A 117 4.38 13.48 1.90
N ALA A 118 3.68 12.41 2.26
CA ALA A 118 2.46 11.94 1.62
C ALA A 118 1.38 11.65 2.66
N VAL A 119 0.11 11.90 2.29
CA VAL A 119 -1.08 11.53 3.07
C VAL A 119 -2.05 10.79 2.18
N VAL A 120 -2.68 9.76 2.73
CA VAL A 120 -3.84 9.08 2.17
C VAL A 120 -4.95 9.16 3.20
N VAL A 121 -6.09 9.73 2.84
CA VAL A 121 -7.33 9.69 3.63
C VAL A 121 -8.40 8.99 2.83
N LEU A 122 -8.92 7.89 3.36
CA LEU A 122 -10.02 7.13 2.77
C LEU A 122 -11.23 7.19 3.70
N HIS A 123 -12.40 7.48 3.14
CA HIS A 123 -13.66 7.45 3.86
C HIS A 123 -14.50 6.25 3.42
N LYS A 124 -14.96 5.46 4.40
CA LYS A 124 -15.66 4.19 4.18
C LYS A 124 -14.89 3.19 3.29
N PRO A 125 -13.58 2.97 3.50
CA PRO A 125 -12.86 1.97 2.72
C PRO A 125 -13.32 0.55 3.09
N VAL A 126 -13.19 -0.34 2.11
CA VAL A 126 -13.48 -1.76 2.21
C VAL A 126 -12.29 -2.52 1.64
N GLU A 127 -11.70 -3.40 2.43
CA GLU A 127 -10.62 -4.26 1.97
C GLU A 127 -11.16 -5.51 1.26
N TRP A 128 -10.55 -5.84 0.12
CA TRP A 128 -10.74 -7.10 -0.59
C TRP A 128 -9.45 -7.90 -0.56
N ILE A 129 -9.52 -9.16 -0.13
CA ILE A 129 -8.35 -10.05 0.03
C ILE A 129 -8.53 -11.36 -0.73
N ILE A 130 -7.42 -11.95 -1.18
CA ILE A 130 -7.39 -13.36 -1.57
C ILE A 130 -7.32 -14.21 -0.30
N GLU A 131 -8.35 -15.03 -0.04
CA GLU A 131 -8.28 -16.00 1.05
C GLU A 131 -7.32 -17.14 0.72
N LYS A 132 -6.73 -17.74 1.76
CA LYS A 132 -5.79 -18.88 1.64
C LYS A 132 -4.57 -18.60 0.75
N LYS A 133 -4.22 -17.32 0.55
CA LYS A 133 -3.06 -16.90 -0.24
C LYS A 133 -1.74 -17.56 0.20
N ASP A 134 -1.58 -17.83 1.50
CA ASP A 134 -0.38 -18.48 2.07
C ASP A 134 -0.17 -19.91 1.55
N ASN A 135 -1.21 -20.54 1.00
CA ASN A 135 -1.16 -21.87 0.41
C ASN A 135 -1.61 -21.84 -1.06
N LEU A 136 -1.02 -20.94 -1.84
CA LEU A 136 -1.35 -20.78 -3.26
C LEU A 136 -1.19 -22.11 -4.01
N HIS A 137 -2.17 -22.46 -4.84
CA HIS A 137 -2.15 -23.74 -5.54
C HIS A 137 -0.92 -23.82 -6.47
N SER A 138 -0.21 -24.95 -6.49
CA SER A 138 1.08 -25.09 -7.18
C SER A 138 1.05 -24.69 -8.66
N LYS A 139 -0.03 -25.05 -9.38
CA LYS A 139 -0.25 -24.58 -10.77
C LYS A 139 -0.32 -23.05 -10.90
N VAL A 140 -1.02 -22.38 -9.99
CA VAL A 140 -1.13 -20.91 -9.95
C VAL A 140 0.24 -20.32 -9.65
N ALA A 141 0.90 -20.83 -8.61
CA ALA A 141 2.22 -20.35 -8.20
C ALA A 141 3.26 -20.48 -9.32
N LYS A 142 3.26 -21.62 -10.02
CA LYS A 142 4.12 -21.86 -11.18
C LYS A 142 3.81 -20.91 -12.35
N ALA A 143 2.53 -20.64 -12.63
CA ALA A 143 2.13 -19.70 -13.68
C ALA A 143 2.54 -18.25 -13.35
N LEU A 144 2.69 -17.92 -12.07
CA LEU A 144 3.09 -16.61 -11.57
C LEU A 144 4.59 -16.48 -11.29
N GLU A 145 5.41 -17.46 -11.69
CA GLU A 145 6.86 -17.42 -11.43
C GLU A 145 7.49 -16.16 -12.03
N GLY A 146 8.16 -15.36 -11.18
CA GLY A 146 8.77 -14.10 -11.59
C GLY A 146 7.81 -12.91 -11.72
N LYS A 147 6.50 -13.11 -11.48
CA LYS A 147 5.47 -12.06 -11.49
C LYS A 147 5.13 -11.60 -10.07
N LEU A 148 4.52 -10.42 -10.00
CA LEU A 148 3.90 -9.88 -8.79
C LEU A 148 2.40 -10.18 -8.84
N LEU A 149 1.82 -10.46 -7.68
CA LEU A 149 0.39 -10.70 -7.50
C LEU A 149 -0.19 -9.62 -6.58
N VAL A 150 -1.32 -9.04 -6.99
CA VAL A 150 -2.13 -8.15 -6.14
C VAL A 150 -2.96 -9.01 -5.19
N THR A 151 -2.53 -9.08 -3.93
CA THR A 151 -3.15 -9.99 -2.94
C THR A 151 -4.25 -9.36 -2.11
N SER A 152 -4.22 -8.03 -1.98
CA SER A 152 -5.25 -7.26 -1.28
C SER A 152 -5.36 -5.86 -1.88
N LEU A 153 -6.56 -5.28 -1.81
CA LEU A 153 -6.90 -3.97 -2.34
C LEU A 153 -7.89 -3.25 -1.42
N MET A 154 -7.68 -1.94 -1.22
CA MET A 154 -8.67 -1.07 -0.58
C MET A 154 -9.57 -0.44 -1.64
N ALA A 155 -10.83 -0.84 -1.65
CA ALA A 155 -11.90 -0.22 -2.42
C ALA A 155 -12.51 0.91 -1.60
N CYS A 156 -12.60 2.12 -2.17
CA CYS A 156 -13.06 3.28 -1.42
C CYS A 156 -13.92 4.21 -2.26
N PRO A 157 -15.09 4.65 -1.77
CA PRO A 157 -15.96 5.57 -2.51
C PRO A 157 -15.43 7.02 -2.51
N MET A 158 -14.68 7.42 -1.49
CA MET A 158 -14.25 8.80 -1.26
C MET A 158 -12.82 8.86 -0.73
N TYR A 159 -11.92 9.53 -1.44
CA TYR A 159 -10.52 9.65 -1.03
C TYR A 159 -9.99 11.08 -1.15
N ALA A 160 -8.95 11.36 -0.38
CA ALA A 160 -8.05 12.49 -0.54
C ALA A 160 -6.59 12.02 -0.42
N LEU A 161 -5.78 12.29 -1.44
CA LEU A 161 -4.36 11.97 -1.48
C LEU A 161 -3.56 13.27 -1.54
N LEU A 162 -2.49 13.38 -0.77
CA LEU A 162 -1.55 14.49 -0.84
C LEU A 162 -0.15 13.95 -1.11
N LEU A 163 0.56 14.64 -1.98
CA LEU A 163 2.01 14.61 -2.03
C LEU A 163 2.50 16.05 -1.88
N THR A 164 3.21 16.34 -0.78
CA THR A 164 3.80 17.66 -0.52
C THR A 164 4.98 17.90 -1.46
N GLU A 165 5.39 19.17 -1.56
CA GLU A 165 6.65 19.57 -2.21
C GLU A 165 7.71 19.86 -1.14
N SER A 166 8.99 19.84 -1.52
CA SER A 166 10.06 20.18 -0.59
C SER A 166 9.99 21.68 -0.26
N ALA A 167 10.13 22.03 1.01
CA ALA A 167 10.12 23.43 1.44
C ALA A 167 11.14 23.70 2.54
N SER A 168 11.72 24.90 2.50
CA SER A 168 12.73 25.34 3.45
C SER A 168 12.21 25.53 4.89
N ARG A 169 10.90 25.66 5.09
CA ARG A 169 10.27 25.96 6.39
C ARG A 169 9.24 24.91 6.85
N GLY A 170 9.31 23.71 6.30
CA GLY A 170 8.29 22.68 6.51
C GLY A 170 7.03 22.93 5.68
N ALA A 171 6.13 21.94 5.66
CA ALA A 171 4.85 22.04 4.96
C ALA A 171 3.69 21.77 5.89
N GLU A 172 2.67 22.61 5.88
CA GLU A 172 1.42 22.34 6.58
C GLU A 172 0.35 21.88 5.59
N ALA A 173 -0.44 20.88 5.98
CA ALA A 173 -1.58 20.43 5.21
C ALA A 173 -2.76 20.09 6.10
N ALA A 174 -3.96 20.36 5.61
CA ALA A 174 -5.21 19.95 6.23
C ALA A 174 -6.21 19.46 5.17
N VAL A 175 -7.08 18.55 5.57
CA VAL A 175 -8.17 18.06 4.74
C VAL A 175 -9.42 17.87 5.58
N GLY A 176 -10.58 18.14 4.99
CA GLY A 176 -11.88 17.98 5.59
C GLY A 176 -12.87 17.37 4.62
N LEU A 177 -13.73 16.49 5.10
CA LEU A 177 -14.88 15.97 4.35
C LEU A 177 -16.16 16.42 5.04
N SER A 178 -16.94 17.25 4.37
CA SER A 178 -18.32 17.55 4.78
C SER A 178 -19.27 16.58 4.12
N LEU A 179 -20.01 15.81 4.92
CA LEU A 179 -21.02 14.88 4.42
C LEU A 179 -22.40 15.53 4.45
N ASN A 180 -23.17 15.35 3.37
CA ASN A 180 -24.56 15.74 3.27
C ASN A 180 -25.38 14.51 2.87
N GLU A 181 -26.36 14.17 3.69
CA GLU A 181 -27.34 13.13 3.39
C GLU A 181 -28.63 13.78 2.90
N VAL A 182 -28.97 13.57 1.63
CA VAL A 182 -30.22 14.06 1.05
C VAL A 182 -30.91 12.89 0.36
N GLY A 183 -32.10 12.51 0.86
CA GLY A 183 -32.91 11.45 0.25
C GLY A 183 -32.28 10.06 0.27
N GLY A 184 -31.47 9.72 1.29
CA GLY A 184 -30.81 8.42 1.44
C GLY A 184 -29.53 8.26 0.60
N SER A 185 -29.11 9.30 -0.11
CA SER A 185 -27.82 9.34 -0.82
C SER A 185 -26.82 10.16 0.00
N VAL A 186 -25.68 9.56 0.33
CA VAL A 186 -24.57 10.24 1.01
C VAL A 186 -23.72 10.92 -0.07
N SER A 187 -23.62 12.25 0.00
CA SER A 187 -22.71 13.05 -0.81
C SER A 187 -21.68 13.72 0.09
N GLY A 188 -20.48 13.94 -0.44
CA GLY A 188 -19.36 14.52 0.28
C GLY A 188 -18.75 15.69 -0.47
N LYS A 189 -18.28 16.71 0.25
CA LYS A 189 -17.44 17.75 -0.31
C LYS A 189 -16.11 17.78 0.43
N TRP A 190 -15.03 17.57 -0.31
CA TRP A 190 -13.68 17.74 0.20
C TRP A 190 -13.34 19.24 0.30
N GLN A 191 -12.74 19.59 1.42
CA GLN A 191 -12.04 20.85 1.65
C GLN A 191 -10.58 20.49 1.85
N GLU A 192 -9.69 21.25 1.23
CA GLU A 192 -8.27 20.94 1.21
C GLU A 192 -7.46 22.21 1.43
N PHE A 193 -6.41 22.08 2.22
CA PHE A 193 -5.43 23.12 2.45
C PHE A 193 -4.04 22.46 2.41
N ALA A 194 -3.12 23.07 1.69
CA ALA A 194 -1.72 22.73 1.78
C ALA A 194 -0.88 23.97 1.49
N THR A 195 0.16 24.18 2.30
CA THR A 195 1.14 25.25 2.05
C THR A 195 1.92 24.96 0.77
N ASN A 196 2.18 23.68 0.48
CA ASN A 196 2.81 23.23 -0.76
C ASN A 196 2.31 21.82 -1.16
N GLY A 197 2.59 21.44 -2.40
CA GLY A 197 2.15 20.17 -2.95
C GLY A 197 0.73 20.19 -3.50
N MET A 198 0.25 18.99 -3.83
CA MET A 198 -0.98 18.83 -4.59
C MET A 198 -1.87 17.77 -3.97
N TRP A 199 -3.07 18.20 -3.58
CA TRP A 199 -4.16 17.31 -3.22
C TRP A 199 -4.79 16.70 -4.48
N ARG A 200 -5.23 15.46 -4.34
CA ARG A 200 -6.06 14.74 -5.30
C ARG A 200 -7.23 14.14 -4.55
N THR A 201 -8.41 14.69 -4.78
CA THR A 201 -9.64 14.28 -4.12
C THR A 201 -10.65 13.74 -5.12
N ALA A 202 -11.44 12.75 -4.71
CA ALA A 202 -12.55 12.26 -5.52
C ALA A 202 -13.67 11.69 -4.65
N GLY A 203 -14.77 11.31 -5.30
CA GLY A 203 -15.85 10.58 -4.66
C GLY A 203 -16.96 11.43 -4.04
N GLY A 204 -17.02 12.73 -4.32
CA GLY A 204 -18.00 13.62 -3.68
C GLY A 204 -19.48 13.26 -3.90
N ASN A 205 -19.80 12.32 -4.79
CA ASN A 205 -21.15 11.80 -4.99
C ASN A 205 -21.34 10.35 -4.51
N GLY A 206 -20.31 9.69 -3.99
CA GLY A 206 -20.34 8.30 -3.54
C GLY A 206 -20.63 7.24 -4.62
N LYS A 207 -20.70 7.62 -5.91
CA LYS A 207 -21.14 6.72 -7.00
C LYS A 207 -20.06 5.84 -7.58
N PHE A 208 -18.80 6.23 -7.41
CA PHE A 208 -17.66 5.55 -8.00
C PHE A 208 -16.85 4.90 -6.89
N THR A 209 -16.31 3.71 -7.18
CA THR A 209 -15.37 3.01 -6.30
C THR A 209 -13.97 3.19 -6.87
N PHE A 210 -13.04 3.61 -6.02
CA PHE A 210 -11.64 3.84 -6.36
C PHE A 210 -10.73 2.85 -5.62
N HIS A 211 -9.51 2.68 -6.15
CA HIS A 211 -8.52 1.70 -5.69
C HIS A 211 -7.19 2.39 -5.31
N PRO A 212 -7.17 3.18 -4.22
CA PRO A 212 -6.01 4.00 -3.85
C PRO A 212 -4.86 3.23 -3.19
N LEU A 213 -5.12 2.08 -2.56
CA LEU A 213 -4.10 1.28 -1.86
C LEU A 213 -4.23 -0.19 -2.27
N TYR A 214 -3.10 -0.86 -2.52
CA TYR A 214 -3.04 -2.29 -2.81
C TYR A 214 -1.76 -2.93 -2.24
N THR A 215 -1.76 -4.24 -2.02
CA THR A 215 -0.55 -4.99 -1.62
C THR A 215 -0.03 -5.80 -2.81
N LEU A 216 1.28 -5.97 -2.85
CA LEU A 216 1.96 -6.80 -3.84
C LEU A 216 2.80 -7.85 -3.15
N GLU A 217 2.65 -9.08 -3.61
CA GLU A 217 3.45 -10.21 -3.18
C GLU A 217 4.09 -10.89 -4.40
N LYS A 218 5.32 -11.36 -4.22
CA LYS A 218 6.07 -12.10 -5.23
C LYS A 218 5.99 -13.58 -4.90
N VAL A 219 5.66 -14.39 -5.90
CA VAL A 219 5.75 -15.85 -5.78
C VAL A 219 7.22 -16.27 -5.89
N GLY A 220 7.73 -16.93 -4.85
CA GLY A 220 9.10 -17.44 -4.81
C GLY A 220 9.15 -18.93 -4.49
N LYS A 221 10.17 -19.63 -5.01
CA LYS A 221 10.45 -21.02 -4.65
C LYS A 221 11.04 -21.09 -3.24
N VAL A 222 10.46 -21.96 -2.40
CA VAL A 222 11.00 -22.26 -1.08
C VAL A 222 12.19 -23.19 -1.25
N HIS A 223 13.40 -22.65 -1.08
CA HIS A 223 14.60 -23.47 -1.02
C HIS A 223 14.73 -24.03 0.40
N ARG A 224 13.97 -25.08 0.74
CA ARG A 224 14.24 -25.82 1.97
C ARG A 224 15.55 -26.58 1.78
N PHE A 225 16.61 -26.18 2.47
CA PHE A 225 17.83 -26.97 2.61
C PHE A 225 17.52 -28.28 3.36
N LYS A 226 16.92 -29.27 2.68
CA LYS A 226 16.65 -30.60 3.23
C LYS A 226 17.91 -31.48 3.40
N ASN A 227 19.11 -30.96 3.16
CA ASN A 227 20.34 -31.77 3.05
C ASN A 227 21.44 -31.41 4.06
N LEU A 228 21.12 -31.19 5.35
CA LEU A 228 22.15 -31.29 6.40
C LEU A 228 22.00 -32.51 7.35
N PHE A 229 20.86 -33.22 7.33
CA PHE A 229 20.64 -34.37 8.23
C PHE A 229 20.13 -35.64 7.53
N SER A 230 19.94 -35.66 6.21
CA SER A 230 19.42 -36.82 5.46
C SER A 230 20.47 -37.90 5.15
N LYS A 231 21.76 -37.71 5.47
CA LYS A 231 22.83 -38.68 5.15
C LYS A 231 22.98 -39.87 6.12
N ILE A 232 22.06 -40.10 7.07
CA ILE A 232 22.25 -41.17 8.08
C ILE A 232 21.45 -42.46 7.81
N ARG A 233 20.45 -42.54 6.91
CA ARG A 233 19.75 -43.83 6.69
C ARG A 233 19.25 -44.08 5.26
N GLY A 234 19.86 -45.09 4.63
CA GLY A 234 19.23 -46.02 3.69
C GLY A 234 19.08 -45.58 2.22
N PRO A 235 19.13 -46.51 1.24
CA PRO A 235 18.80 -46.22 -0.15
C PRO A 235 17.28 -46.26 -0.29
N GLU A 236 16.65 -45.09 -0.23
CA GLU A 236 15.25 -44.93 -0.59
C GLU A 236 15.20 -44.51 -2.06
N GLU A 237 14.45 -45.27 -2.86
CA GLU A 237 14.11 -44.93 -4.25
C GLU A 237 13.40 -43.56 -4.23
N LEU A 238 14.15 -42.49 -4.53
CA LEU A 238 13.59 -41.16 -4.61
C LEU A 238 12.86 -41.02 -5.95
N GLU A 239 11.54 -41.14 -5.91
CA GLU A 239 10.67 -40.54 -6.91
C GLU A 239 11.06 -39.06 -7.06
N ASP A 240 11.56 -38.70 -8.24
CA ASP A 240 11.93 -37.35 -8.68
C ASP A 240 10.72 -36.42 -8.82
N LYS A 241 10.00 -36.19 -7.72
CA LYS A 241 9.04 -35.09 -7.57
C LYS A 241 9.19 -34.52 -6.17
N ALA A 242 10.31 -33.83 -5.94
CA ALA A 242 10.31 -32.81 -4.91
C ALA A 242 9.21 -31.82 -5.32
N ASP A 243 8.05 -31.90 -4.67
CA ASP A 243 6.97 -30.94 -4.85
C ASP A 243 7.59 -29.55 -4.69
N GLU A 244 7.66 -28.80 -5.80
CA GLU A 244 8.18 -27.44 -5.79
C GLU A 244 7.25 -26.64 -4.87
N GLU A 245 7.73 -26.35 -3.67
CA GLU A 245 6.99 -25.57 -2.71
C GLU A 245 7.18 -24.08 -3.04
N PHE A 246 6.07 -23.37 -3.14
CA PHE A 246 6.05 -21.95 -3.43
C PHE A 246 5.55 -21.17 -2.20
N GLU A 247 6.08 -19.98 -2.02
CA GLU A 247 5.70 -19.07 -0.94
C GLU A 247 5.48 -17.68 -1.53
N LEU A 248 4.44 -17.00 -1.05
CA LEU A 248 4.23 -15.59 -1.31
C LEU A 248 5.06 -14.75 -0.33
N LYS A 249 5.85 -13.84 -0.88
CA LYS A 249 6.66 -12.92 -0.08
C LYS A 249 6.23 -11.50 -0.37
N SER A 250 6.09 -10.68 0.68
CA SER A 250 5.88 -9.25 0.52
C SER A 250 6.93 -8.68 -0.43
N TYR A 251 6.49 -7.99 -1.47
CA TYR A 251 7.38 -7.42 -2.45
C TYR A 251 7.94 -6.09 -1.92
N PRO A 252 9.26 -5.95 -1.69
CA PRO A 252 9.86 -4.64 -1.46
C PRO A 252 9.90 -3.85 -2.79
N PRO A 253 9.88 -2.51 -2.74
CA PRO A 253 9.99 -1.71 -3.95
C PRO A 253 11.26 -2.04 -4.76
N PRO A 254 11.23 -1.99 -6.11
CA PRO A 254 12.36 -2.32 -6.98
C PRO A 254 13.43 -1.21 -7.11
N TRP A 255 13.29 -0.12 -6.37
CA TRP A 255 14.23 1.01 -6.34
C TRP A 255 14.99 1.08 -5.02
N ASN A 256 16.15 1.73 -5.04
CA ASN A 256 16.89 2.07 -3.83
C ASN A 256 16.18 3.18 -3.05
N VAL A 257 16.72 3.57 -1.89
CA VAL A 257 16.18 4.68 -1.11
C VAL A 257 16.04 5.92 -1.98
N LEU A 258 14.84 6.50 -2.00
CA LEU A 258 14.56 7.70 -2.77
C LEU A 258 14.86 8.96 -1.97
N ASP A 259 15.38 9.98 -2.64
CA ASP A 259 15.44 11.35 -2.11
C ASP A 259 14.08 12.06 -2.23
N ASP A 260 14.02 13.32 -1.79
CA ASP A 260 12.79 14.13 -1.88
C ASP A 260 12.34 14.35 -3.33
N ASN A 261 13.24 14.33 -4.31
CA ASN A 261 12.89 14.49 -5.72
C ASN A 261 12.37 13.18 -6.35
N GLY A 262 12.38 12.08 -5.58
CA GLY A 262 12.04 10.75 -6.06
C GLY A 262 13.15 10.13 -6.90
N GLU A 263 14.40 10.55 -6.73
CA GLU A 263 15.60 9.99 -7.37
C GLU A 263 16.30 9.00 -6.43
N GLU A 264 16.95 7.97 -6.99
CA GLU A 264 17.63 6.96 -6.18
C GLU A 264 18.95 7.52 -5.62
N ILE A 265 19.11 7.44 -4.30
CA ILE A 265 20.39 7.75 -3.65
C ILE A 265 21.31 6.57 -3.95
N LEU A 266 22.37 6.81 -4.71
CA LEU A 266 23.43 5.83 -4.92
C LEU A 266 24.23 5.77 -3.62
N ASP A 267 24.47 4.57 -3.12
CA ASP A 267 25.44 4.37 -2.04
C ASP A 267 26.81 4.78 -2.61
N GLU A 268 27.23 6.02 -2.35
CA GLU A 268 28.61 6.42 -2.58
C GLU A 268 29.48 5.58 -1.63
N ASP A 269 30.46 4.87 -2.20
CA ASP A 269 31.36 3.94 -1.51
C ASP A 269 31.80 4.47 -0.13
N GLU A 270 31.48 3.68 0.90
CA GLU A 270 31.92 3.73 2.30
C GLU A 270 32.90 4.87 2.67
N GLY A 271 32.34 6.06 2.91
CA GLY A 271 32.95 7.12 3.68
C GLY A 271 32.27 7.25 5.05
N ASP A 272 32.49 6.24 5.91
CA ASP A 272 32.37 6.31 7.37
C ASP A 272 31.16 7.10 7.92
N ASN A 273 29.98 6.47 8.02
CA ASN A 273 28.94 6.83 9.01
C ASN A 273 27.95 5.68 9.26
N ASN A 274 28.18 4.98 10.37
CA ASN A 274 27.52 3.78 10.86
C ASN A 274 26.07 3.98 11.39
N GLU A 275 25.26 4.87 10.82
CA GLU A 275 23.89 5.14 11.33
C GLU A 275 22.74 4.62 10.45
N VAL A 276 22.96 4.30 9.18
CA VAL A 276 21.84 4.07 8.24
C VAL A 276 21.27 2.64 8.33
N ASN A 277 22.09 1.64 8.68
CA ASN A 277 21.65 0.23 8.69
C ASN A 277 20.93 -0.24 9.97
N SER A 278 20.96 0.55 11.05
CA SER A 278 20.28 0.22 12.32
C SER A 278 18.75 0.44 12.29
N LEU A 279 18.27 1.32 11.41
CA LEU A 279 16.89 1.81 11.38
C LEU A 279 15.90 0.89 10.64
N ARG A 280 16.39 -0.04 9.80
CA ARG A 280 15.54 -0.98 9.06
C ARG A 280 14.98 -2.10 9.95
N TRP A 281 15.72 -2.50 10.98
CA TRP A 281 15.33 -3.58 11.90
C TRP A 281 14.43 -3.11 13.05
N HIS A 282 14.60 -1.88 13.55
CA HIS A 282 13.75 -1.34 14.64
C HIS A 282 12.29 -1.09 14.22
N SER A 283 12.02 -0.96 12.92
CA SER A 283 10.66 -0.72 12.39
C SER A 283 9.76 -1.98 12.43
N TYR A 284 10.34 -3.18 12.43
CA TYR A 284 9.59 -4.44 12.52
C TYR A 284 9.03 -4.69 13.93
N LEU A 285 9.67 -4.17 14.97
CA LEU A 285 9.28 -4.39 16.38
C LEU A 285 8.14 -3.47 16.84
N TYR A 286 8.03 -2.24 16.30
CA TYR A 286 6.97 -1.29 16.70
C TYR A 286 5.59 -1.61 16.12
N LEU A 287 5.52 -2.35 15.01
CA LEU A 287 4.24 -2.79 14.42
C LEU A 287 3.63 -4.00 15.15
N LEU A 288 4.44 -4.79 15.87
CA LEU A 288 3.97 -5.93 16.65
C LEU A 288 3.52 -5.56 18.07
N SER A 289 3.99 -4.43 18.63
CA SER A 289 3.64 -4.04 19.99
C SER A 289 2.27 -3.35 20.13
N ASN A 290 1.71 -2.84 19.03
CA ASN A 290 0.44 -2.09 19.06
C ASN A 290 -0.77 -2.92 18.60
N SER A 291 -0.62 -4.22 18.33
CA SER A 291 -1.73 -5.12 17.97
C SER A 291 -2.19 -6.03 19.12
N THR A 292 -1.73 -5.80 20.36
CA THR A 292 -2.05 -6.65 21.52
C THR A 292 -2.41 -5.86 22.77
N GLN A 293 -3.19 -4.79 22.62
CA GLN A 293 -3.82 -4.14 23.75
C GLN A 293 -5.19 -3.60 23.36
N ASP A 294 -6.18 -4.50 23.37
CA ASP A 294 -7.55 -4.24 23.79
C ASP A 294 -8.24 -5.59 24.00
N ASP A 295 -8.25 -6.04 25.25
CA ASP A 295 -9.25 -6.95 25.84
C ASP A 295 -8.95 -7.07 27.34
N THR A 296 -9.49 -6.13 28.13
CA THR A 296 -10.06 -6.38 29.48
C THR A 296 -10.81 -5.15 29.99
#